data_AF-R5QKN6-F1
#
_entry.id   AF-R5QKN6-F1
#
_cell.length_a   1.000
_cell.length_b   1.000
_cell.length_c   1.000
_cell.angle_alpha   90.00
_cell.angle_beta   90.00
_cell.angle_gamma   90.00
#
_symmetry.space_group_name_H-M   'P 1'
#
loop_
_entity.id
_entity.type
_entity.pdbx_description
1 polymer ?
#
loop_
_entity_poly.entity_id
_entity_poly.type
_entity_poly.pdbx_seq_one_letter_code
_entity_poly.pdbx_strand_id
1 'polypeptide(L)'
;MVLTGVKASVKKADLKVGETTKATAKITPEKAENVTFAWASSDKKVATVDADGNVKAVGKGTAKLTVTATQGSGADAVKVTDTVKVTVTKDGGQTPQEDGKTPPKTGDETAPFFPFVLALAAGAVVMITRKKNG
;
A
#
# COMPACT_ATOMS: atom_id res chain seq x y z
N MET A 1 17.43 28.38 2.97
CA MET A 1 16.58 27.95 4.10
C MET A 1 16.85 26.48 4.37
N VAL A 2 17.05 26.10 5.62
CA VAL A 2 17.26 24.69 6.02
C VAL A 2 15.95 24.08 6.47
N LEU A 3 15.69 22.83 6.10
CA LEU A 3 14.56 22.04 6.51
C LEU A 3 14.68 21.73 8.02
N THR A 4 13.68 22.13 8.80
CA THR A 4 13.68 21.92 10.26
C THR A 4 12.53 21.05 10.73
N GLY A 5 11.47 20.91 9.92
CA GLY A 5 10.29 20.16 10.29
C GLY A 5 9.57 19.55 9.08
N VAL A 6 8.93 18.41 9.32
CA VAL A 6 7.92 17.84 8.43
C VAL A 6 6.71 17.43 9.26
N LYS A 7 5.51 17.64 8.73
CA LYS A 7 4.23 17.30 9.33
C LYS A 7 3.48 16.39 8.38
N ALA A 8 3.32 15.13 8.74
CA ALA A 8 2.50 14.18 8.02
C ALA A 8 1.01 14.38 8.38
N SER A 9 0.14 14.25 7.39
CA SER A 9 -1.31 14.32 7.59
C SER A 9 -2.01 13.43 6.58
N VAL A 10 -3.18 12.90 6.94
CA VAL A 10 -4.04 12.13 6.05
C VAL A 10 -5.42 12.76 6.05
N LYS A 11 -6.11 12.74 4.91
CA LYS A 11 -7.49 13.26 4.82
C LYS A 11 -8.47 12.45 5.68
N LYS A 12 -8.19 11.16 5.84
CA LYS A 12 -8.99 10.22 6.64
C LYS A 12 -8.04 9.20 7.28
N ALA A 13 -8.06 9.10 8.60
CA ALA A 13 -7.24 8.15 9.35
C ALA A 13 -7.93 6.78 9.46
N ASP A 14 -9.27 6.76 9.50
CA ASP A 14 -10.07 5.55 9.62
C ASP A 14 -10.61 5.13 8.25
N LEU A 15 -10.08 4.03 7.73
CA LEU A 15 -10.39 3.53 6.40
C LEU A 15 -11.17 2.22 6.52
N LYS A 16 -11.99 1.93 5.52
CA LYS A 16 -12.49 0.57 5.29
C LYS A 16 -11.54 -0.17 4.37
N VAL A 17 -11.49 -1.50 4.47
CA VAL A 17 -10.72 -2.31 3.51
C VAL A 17 -11.14 -1.96 2.08
N GLY A 18 -10.17 -1.72 1.20
CA GLY A 18 -10.40 -1.29 -0.18
C GLY A 18 -10.47 0.23 -0.39
N GLU A 19 -10.69 1.03 0.67
CA GLU A 19 -10.67 2.49 0.54
C GLU A 19 -9.26 3.02 0.27
N THR A 20 -9.21 4.17 -0.40
CA THR A 20 -8.00 4.94 -0.63
C THR A 20 -8.09 6.30 0.04
N THR A 21 -6.97 6.80 0.54
CA THR A 21 -6.84 8.16 1.08
C THR A 21 -5.55 8.79 0.60
N LYS A 22 -5.44 10.11 0.72
CA LYS A 22 -4.20 10.83 0.39
C LYS A 22 -3.49 11.22 1.67
N ALA A 23 -2.22 10.82 1.76
CA ALA A 23 -1.27 11.35 2.72
C ALA A 23 -0.57 12.57 2.13
N THR A 24 -0.43 13.61 2.93
CA THR A 24 0.26 14.85 2.58
C THR A 24 1.35 15.13 3.61
N ALA A 25 2.42 15.78 3.16
CA ALA A 25 3.51 16.22 4.00
C ALA A 25 3.67 17.73 3.85
N LYS A 26 3.71 18.44 4.98
CA LYS A 26 3.97 19.88 5.04
C LYS A 26 5.33 20.12 5.69
N ILE A 27 6.21 20.84 4.99
CA ILE A 27 7.56 21.14 5.48
C ILE A 27 7.61 22.51 6.17
N THR A 28 8.55 22.65 7.10
CA THR A 28 8.88 23.92 7.75
C THR A 28 10.38 24.17 7.61
N PRO A 29 10.80 25.36 7.14
CA PRO A 29 9.97 26.41 6.52
C PRO A 29 9.37 25.95 5.17
N GLU A 30 8.19 26.47 4.80
CA GLU A 30 7.47 26.05 3.57
C GLU A 30 8.24 26.34 2.28
N LYS A 31 9.21 27.26 2.32
CA LYS A 31 10.04 27.67 1.18
C LYS A 31 11.39 26.93 1.10
N ALA A 32 11.58 25.84 1.84
CA ALA A 32 12.78 25.03 1.73
C ALA A 32 12.82 24.32 0.35
N GLU A 33 13.94 24.49 -0.36
CA GLU A 33 14.15 23.96 -1.72
C GLU A 33 14.98 22.67 -1.68
N ASN A 34 15.03 21.94 -2.80
CA ASN A 34 15.74 20.65 -2.93
C ASN A 34 15.27 19.60 -1.91
N VAL A 35 13.99 19.61 -1.58
CA VAL A 35 13.38 18.64 -0.66
C VAL A 35 12.71 17.53 -1.47
N THR A 36 13.06 16.29 -1.13
CA THR A 36 12.44 15.08 -1.66
C THR A 36 11.68 14.37 -0.54
N PHE A 37 10.56 13.72 -0.89
CA PHE A 37 9.75 12.97 0.06
C PHE A 37 9.81 11.48 -0.26
N ALA A 38 9.94 10.67 0.78
CA ALA A 38 9.81 9.22 0.70
C ALA A 38 8.79 8.75 1.73
N TRP A 39 7.83 7.92 1.29
CA TRP A 39 6.81 7.34 2.14
C TRP A 39 7.07 5.85 2.36
N ALA A 40 6.78 5.38 3.57
CA ALA A 40 6.84 3.98 3.93
C ALA A 40 5.67 3.61 4.85
N SER A 41 5.14 2.40 4.69
CA SER A 41 4.16 1.84 5.62
C SER A 41 4.82 0.80 6.52
N SER A 42 4.48 0.81 7.81
CA SER A 42 4.91 -0.21 8.76
C SER A 42 4.32 -1.59 8.48
N ASP A 43 3.14 -1.66 7.85
CA ASP A 43 2.46 -2.91 7.52
C ASP A 43 1.70 -2.81 6.20
N LYS A 44 2.28 -3.38 5.14
CA LYS A 44 1.71 -3.41 3.79
C LYS A 44 0.49 -4.33 3.66
N LYS A 45 0.28 -5.26 4.60
CA LYS A 45 -0.93 -6.11 4.64
C LYS A 45 -2.14 -5.34 5.17
N VAL A 46 -1.90 -4.27 5.93
CA VAL A 46 -2.94 -3.37 6.45
C VAL A 46 -3.14 -2.17 5.53
N ALA A 47 -2.07 -1.44 5.21
CA ALA A 47 -2.13 -0.30 4.30
C ALA A 47 -0.83 -0.13 3.50
N THR A 48 -0.96 0.20 2.22
CA THR A 48 0.17 0.53 1.35
C THR A 48 0.17 2.03 1.06
N VAL A 49 1.34 2.61 0.82
CA VAL A 49 1.51 4.00 0.39
C VAL A 49 2.53 4.06 -0.74
N ASP A 50 2.25 4.83 -1.78
CA ASP A 50 3.19 5.06 -2.89
C ASP A 50 4.04 6.33 -2.69
N ALA A 51 4.94 6.59 -3.64
CA ALA A 51 5.84 7.75 -3.59
C ALA A 51 5.08 9.10 -3.62
N ASP A 52 3.92 9.13 -4.26
CA ASP A 52 3.05 10.30 -4.35
C ASP A 52 2.19 10.50 -3.09
N GLY A 53 2.25 9.57 -2.12
CA GLY A 53 1.45 9.61 -0.89
C GLY A 53 0.01 9.11 -1.08
N ASN A 54 -0.30 8.35 -2.12
CA ASN A 54 -1.59 7.65 -2.23
C ASN A 54 -1.56 6.42 -1.34
N VAL A 55 -2.52 6.34 -0.41
CA VAL A 55 -2.63 5.26 0.57
C VAL A 55 -3.79 4.37 0.19
N LYS A 56 -3.56 3.05 0.14
CA LYS A 56 -4.60 2.05 -0.09
C LYS A 56 -4.73 1.12 1.12
N ALA A 57 -5.94 1.00 1.65
CA ALA A 57 -6.27 0.05 2.71
C ALA A 57 -6.39 -1.37 2.11
N VAL A 58 -5.58 -2.29 2.62
CA VAL A 58 -5.48 -3.67 2.14
C VAL A 58 -6.15 -4.65 3.11
N GLY A 59 -6.01 -4.43 4.41
CA GLY A 59 -6.48 -5.38 5.43
C GLY A 59 -6.79 -4.70 6.75
N LYS A 60 -7.62 -5.34 7.57
CA LYS A 60 -8.00 -4.83 8.90
C LYS A 60 -6.77 -4.74 9.80
N GLY A 61 -6.62 -3.62 10.51
CA GLY A 61 -5.54 -3.41 11.46
C GLY A 61 -5.17 -1.94 11.58
N THR A 62 -4.00 -1.66 12.16
CA THR A 62 -3.45 -0.30 12.23
C THR A 62 -2.09 -0.29 11.59
N ALA A 63 -1.85 0.65 10.67
CA ALA A 63 -0.55 0.87 10.05
C ALA A 63 -0.05 2.28 10.38
N LYS A 64 1.27 2.40 10.50
CA LYS A 64 1.96 3.69 10.61
C LYS A 64 2.58 4.02 9.26
N LEU A 65 2.21 5.17 8.71
CA LEU A 65 2.85 5.74 7.54
C LEU A 65 3.93 6.70 8.02
N THR A 66 5.15 6.52 7.52
CA THR A 66 6.31 7.36 7.82
C THR A 66 6.64 8.14 6.57
N VAL A 67 6.76 9.46 6.69
CA VAL A 67 7.34 10.31 5.66
C VAL A 67 8.74 10.71 6.07
N THR A 68 9.67 10.63 5.13
CA THR A 68 11.03 11.16 5.27
C THR A 68 11.17 12.29 4.26
N ALA A 69 11.36 13.51 4.77
CA ALA A 69 11.75 14.66 3.97
C ALA A 69 13.28 14.78 3.98
N THR A 70 13.89 14.72 2.81
CA THR A 70 15.35 14.86 2.65
C THR A 70 15.64 16.12 1.86
N GLN A 71 16.36 17.07 2.47
CA GLN A 71 16.85 18.26 1.79
C GLN A 71 18.31 18.07 1.35
N GLY A 72 18.58 18.30 0.07
CA GLY A 72 19.92 18.15 -0.51
C GLY A 72 20.31 16.69 -0.77
N SER A 73 21.62 16.43 -0.89
CA SER A 73 22.16 15.11 -1.20
C SER A 73 23.54 14.92 -0.55
N GLY A 74 24.02 13.68 -0.45
CA GLY A 74 25.33 13.38 0.14
C GLY A 74 25.35 13.46 1.67
N ALA A 75 26.53 13.70 2.24
CA ALA A 75 26.75 13.71 3.70
C ALA A 75 26.08 14.91 4.40
N ASP A 76 25.89 16.01 3.68
CA ASP A 76 25.26 17.25 4.18
C ASP A 76 23.72 17.22 4.09
N ALA A 77 23.14 16.10 3.64
CA ALA A 77 21.70 15.99 3.48
C ALA A 77 20.98 16.06 4.83
N VAL A 78 20.03 16.97 4.95
CA VAL A 78 19.19 17.10 6.15
C VAL A 78 17.99 16.18 6.00
N LYS A 79 17.80 15.26 6.95
CA LYS A 79 16.68 14.31 6.96
C LYS A 79 15.79 14.58 8.15
N VAL A 80 14.51 14.79 7.89
CA VAL A 80 13.48 14.94 8.91
C VAL A 80 12.39 13.92 8.64
N THR A 81 11.90 13.27 9.69
CA THR A 81 10.86 12.24 9.59
C THR A 81 9.66 12.60 10.44
N ASP A 82 8.47 12.27 9.95
CA ASP A 82 7.25 12.30 10.73
C ASP A 82 6.38 11.08 10.44
N THR A 83 5.46 10.76 11.34
CA THR A 83 4.60 9.58 11.23
C THR A 83 3.14 9.92 11.41
N VAL A 84 2.29 9.23 10.66
CA VAL A 84 0.83 9.32 10.77
C VAL A 84 0.25 7.91 10.85
N LYS A 85 -0.73 7.72 11.75
CA LYS A 85 -1.40 6.44 11.95
C LYS A 85 -2.66 6.37 11.08
N VAL A 86 -2.88 5.21 10.47
CA VAL A 86 -4.13 4.86 9.80
C VAL A 86 -4.69 3.57 10.39
N THR A 87 -5.99 3.52 10.58
CA THR A 87 -6.73 2.37 11.11
C THR A 87 -7.67 1.88 10.05
N VAL A 88 -7.63 0.58 9.76
CA VAL A 88 -8.46 -0.06 8.76
C VAL A 88 -9.47 -0.98 9.45
N THR A 89 -10.76 -0.77 9.14
CA THR A 89 -11.88 -1.56 9.65
C THR A 89 -12.49 -2.44 8.56
N LYS A 90 -13.05 -3.58 8.97
CA LYS A 90 -13.60 -4.59 8.07
C LYS A 90 -15.06 -4.26 7.76
N ASP A 91 -15.30 -3.24 6.94
CA ASP A 91 -16.66 -2.85 6.55
C ASP A 91 -16.75 -2.37 5.08
N GLY A 92 -15.74 -2.73 4.27
CA GLY A 92 -15.75 -2.58 2.82
C GLY A 92 -15.70 -3.96 2.17
N GLY A 93 -16.75 -4.33 1.45
CA GLY A 93 -16.87 -5.62 0.80
C GLY A 93 -15.89 -5.82 -0.36
N GLN A 94 -15.38 -7.06 -0.40
CA GLN A 94 -14.73 -7.82 -1.47
C GLN A 94 -13.21 -7.71 -1.74
N THR A 95 -12.62 -8.90 -1.57
CA THR A 95 -11.49 -9.59 -2.23
C THR A 95 -10.07 -9.02 -2.13
N PRO A 96 -9.10 -9.80 -1.60
CA PRO A 96 -7.68 -9.56 -1.81
C PRO A 96 -7.40 -9.53 -3.32
N GLN A 97 -7.02 -8.37 -3.85
CA GLN A 97 -6.38 -8.32 -5.16
C GLN A 97 -4.93 -8.76 -4.95
N GLU A 98 -4.72 -10.06 -5.10
CA GLU A 98 -3.44 -10.63 -5.49
C GLU A 98 -3.19 -10.16 -6.92
N ASP A 99 -2.33 -9.15 -7.09
CA ASP A 99 -1.75 -8.84 -8.40
C ASP A 99 -0.25 -9.10 -8.31
N GLY A 100 0.15 -10.15 -9.02
CA GLY A 100 1.47 -10.74 -8.93
C GLY A 100 2.56 -9.78 -9.39
N LYS A 101 3.58 -9.64 -8.55
CA LYS A 101 4.98 -9.73 -8.98
C LYS A 101 5.81 -10.31 -7.86
N THR A 102 5.94 -11.64 -7.86
CA THR A 102 7.20 -12.25 -7.43
C THR A 102 8.29 -11.85 -8.45
N PRO A 103 9.50 -11.55 -7.97
CA PRO A 103 10.67 -12.14 -8.61
C PRO A 103 11.64 -12.74 -7.57
N PRO A 104 12.52 -13.68 -7.95
CA PRO A 104 12.33 -15.10 -7.63
C PRO A 104 13.40 -15.71 -6.70
N LYS A 105 13.29 -17.04 -6.54
CA LYS A 105 14.25 -18.05 -6.02
C LYS A 105 14.31 -18.18 -4.48
N THR A 106 14.40 -19.37 -3.86
CA THR A 106 14.69 -20.75 -4.27
C THR A 106 13.95 -21.67 -3.30
N GLY A 107 13.56 -22.85 -3.77
CA GLY A 107 12.56 -23.73 -3.16
C GLY A 107 12.85 -24.28 -1.77
N ASP A 108 11.78 -24.78 -1.15
CA ASP A 108 11.71 -26.14 -0.59
C ASP A 108 10.23 -26.47 -0.40
N GLU A 109 9.87 -27.72 -0.64
CA GLU A 109 8.49 -28.20 -0.67
C GLU A 109 7.87 -28.30 0.73
N THR A 110 6.53 -28.38 0.76
CA THR A 110 5.72 -29.08 1.78
C THR A 110 5.16 -28.25 2.96
N ALA A 111 3.89 -27.85 2.86
CA ALA A 111 2.81 -28.11 3.85
C ALA A 111 1.53 -27.29 3.54
N PRO A 112 0.32 -27.76 3.91
CA PRO A 112 -0.86 -27.73 3.05
C PRO A 112 -1.70 -26.45 3.13
N PHE A 113 -2.18 -26.03 1.96
CA PHE A 113 -3.21 -25.00 1.77
C PHE A 113 -4.58 -25.54 2.18
N PHE A 114 -5.18 -24.98 3.23
CA PHE A 114 -6.60 -25.20 3.52
C PHE A 114 -7.46 -24.40 2.53
N PRO A 115 -8.47 -25.02 1.89
CA PRO A 115 -9.31 -24.37 0.89
C PRO A 115 -10.40 -23.56 1.57
N PHE A 116 -10.63 -22.32 1.13
CA PHE A 116 -11.88 -21.63 1.42
C PHE A 116 -12.74 -21.62 0.15
N VAL A 117 -13.72 -22.51 0.14
CA VAL A 117 -14.79 -22.61 -0.87
C VAL A 117 -15.88 -21.60 -0.52
N LEU A 118 -16.39 -20.83 -1.49
CA LEU A 118 -17.82 -20.50 -1.60
C LEU A 118 -18.20 -19.98 -3.01
N ALA A 119 -19.19 -20.65 -3.62
CA ALA A 119 -19.82 -20.40 -4.93
C ALA A 119 -20.73 -19.13 -4.93
N LEU A 120 -21.43 -18.65 -5.98
CA LEU A 120 -22.14 -19.28 -7.11
C LEU A 120 -22.67 -18.24 -8.15
N ALA A 121 -22.69 -18.63 -9.44
CA ALA A 121 -23.64 -18.33 -10.56
C ALA A 121 -23.92 -16.90 -11.11
N ALA A 122 -23.84 -16.72 -12.46
CA ALA A 122 -24.98 -16.89 -13.40
C ALA A 122 -24.62 -16.52 -14.87
N GLY A 123 -25.12 -17.30 -15.85
CA GLY A 123 -25.41 -16.82 -17.22
C GLY A 123 -24.69 -17.50 -18.40
N ALA A 124 -25.34 -18.51 -19.01
CA ALA A 124 -25.45 -18.89 -20.45
C ALA A 124 -24.25 -18.67 -21.42
N VAL A 125 -23.88 -19.54 -22.38
CA VAL A 125 -24.57 -20.63 -23.09
C VAL A 125 -23.52 -21.52 -23.79
N VAL A 126 -23.94 -22.75 -24.03
CA VAL A 126 -23.36 -23.90 -24.75
C VAL A 126 -22.59 -23.58 -26.05
N MET A 127 -21.42 -24.20 -26.25
CA MET A 127 -21.14 -25.02 -27.45
C MET A 127 -19.96 -25.98 -27.24
N ILE A 128 -20.27 -27.27 -27.35
CA ILE A 128 -19.34 -28.40 -27.41
C ILE A 128 -18.77 -28.44 -28.82
N THR A 129 -17.46 -28.62 -28.97
CA THR A 129 -16.93 -29.47 -30.05
C THR A 129 -15.61 -30.08 -29.60
N ARG A 130 -15.65 -31.38 -29.29
CA ARG A 130 -14.46 -32.24 -29.36
C ARG A 130 -13.94 -32.16 -30.80
N LYS A 131 -12.62 -32.01 -30.98
CA LYS A 131 -11.98 -32.55 -32.17
C LYS A 131 -10.78 -33.40 -31.77
N LYS A 132 -10.85 -34.61 -32.28
CA LYS A 132 -10.02 -35.79 -32.08
C LYS A 132 -8.83 -35.75 -33.06
N ASN A 133 -7.73 -36.37 -32.63
CA ASN A 133 -6.62 -36.95 -33.38
C ASN A 133 -5.56 -36.06 -34.05
N GLY A 134 -4.32 -36.42 -33.73
CA GLY A 134 -3.15 -36.52 -34.61
C GLY A 134 -2.23 -37.54 -33.97
#